data_AF-A0A7V5HIL9-F1
#
_entry.id   AF-A0A7V5HIL9-F1
#
_cell.length_a   1.000
_cell.length_b   1.000
_cell.length_c   1.000
_cell.angle_alpha   90.00
_cell.angle_beta   90.00
_cell.angle_gamma   90.00
#
_symmetry.space_group_name_H-M   'P 1'
#
loop_
_entity.id
_entity.type
_entity.pdbx_description
1 polymer ?
#
loop_
_entity_poly.entity_id
_entity_poly.type
_entity_poly.pdbx_seq_one_letter_code
_entity_poly.pdbx_strand_id
1 'polypeptide(L)'
;MEKGVSVLTSPEKLSQKDKASLLRVAKALRSSFADITEEEEYYIGRSVAATILATYPALNNSRLTRYVNRVGQAVGVYSDRPEIFAGYHFLVLDSNEINAMAAPGGFIFITKGLLRLCRNEDMLAA
;
A
#
# COMPACT_ATOMS: atom_id res chain seq x y z
N MET A 1 9.96 34.09 7.47
CA MET A 1 10.21 32.67 7.18
C MET A 1 11.38 32.22 8.05
N GLU A 2 11.32 31.00 8.60
CA GLU A 2 12.28 30.38 9.55
C GLU A 2 12.42 30.99 10.95
N LYS A 3 11.54 30.61 11.90
CA LYS A 3 11.88 30.41 13.33
C LYS A 3 10.81 29.53 13.99
N GLY A 4 10.98 28.21 14.00
CA GLY A 4 9.95 27.31 14.56
C GLY A 4 10.37 25.89 14.95
N VAL A 5 11.65 25.52 14.85
CA VAL A 5 12.13 24.19 15.28
C VAL A 5 13.49 24.33 15.97
N SER A 6 13.53 25.01 17.13
CA SER A 6 14.76 25.08 17.94
C SER A 6 14.52 24.98 19.44
N VAL A 7 13.32 24.59 19.88
CA VAL A 7 13.01 24.49 21.33
C VAL A 7 12.99 23.01 21.80
N LEU A 8 13.38 22.05 20.96
CA LEU A 8 13.35 20.62 21.30
C LEU A 8 14.62 20.07 21.96
N THR A 9 15.60 20.91 22.29
CA THR A 9 16.81 20.47 23.01
C THR A 9 17.01 21.30 24.29
N SER A 10 16.21 20.98 25.29
CA SER A 10 16.58 21.20 26.69
C SER A 10 16.32 19.87 27.42
N PRO A 11 17.35 19.06 27.70
CA PRO A 11 17.19 17.74 28.32
C PRO A 11 16.88 17.80 29.83
N GLU A 12 16.69 18.99 30.40
CA GLU A 12 16.50 19.16 31.83
C GLU A 12 15.05 19.54 32.16
N LYS A 13 14.39 18.64 32.90
CA LYS A 13 13.03 18.71 33.47
C LYS A 13 11.89 18.12 32.63
N LEU A 14 12.06 16.92 32.09
CA LEU A 14 10.90 16.03 31.87
C LEU A 14 10.57 15.30 33.16
N SER A 15 9.45 15.66 33.80
CA SER A 15 8.89 14.91 34.92
C SER A 15 8.49 13.51 34.44
N GLN A 16 8.57 12.51 35.33
CA GLN A 16 8.17 11.13 35.01
C GLN A 16 6.72 11.03 34.51
N LYS A 17 5.87 11.98 34.95
CA LYS A 17 4.47 12.10 34.50
C LYS A 17 4.37 12.53 33.03
N ASP A 18 5.27 13.40 32.56
CA ASP A 18 5.28 13.88 31.18
C ASP A 18 5.77 12.80 30.22
N LYS A 19 6.78 12.01 30.64
CA LYS A 19 7.23 10.83 29.89
C LYS A 19 6.13 9.78 29.79
N ALA A 20 5.41 9.50 30.88
CA ALA A 20 4.30 8.54 30.88
C ALA A 20 3.14 9.01 29.97
N SER A 21 2.80 10.30 30.00
CA SER A 21 1.79 10.87 29.11
C SER A 21 2.22 10.83 27.64
N LEU A 22 3.47 11.17 27.32
CA LEU A 22 4.02 11.08 25.97
C LEU A 22 4.06 9.63 25.45
N LEU A 23 4.46 8.68 26.29
CA LEU A 23 4.42 7.26 25.97
C LEU A 23 2.99 6.77 25.76
N ARG A 24 2.03 7.25 26.55
CA ARG A 24 0.62 6.91 26.40
C ARG A 24 0.04 7.48 25.10
N VAL A 25 0.36 8.72 24.75
CA VAL A 25 -0.04 9.34 23.49
C VAL A 25 0.59 8.60 22.31
N ALA A 26 1.89 8.33 22.36
CA ALA A 26 2.59 7.56 21.31
C ALA A 26 2.05 6.12 21.18
N LYS A 27 1.62 5.50 22.29
CA LYS A 27 0.99 4.17 22.30
C LYS A 27 -0.44 4.21 21.76
N ALA A 28 -1.23 5.22 22.13
CA ALA A 28 -2.59 5.40 21.61
C ALA A 28 -2.58 5.67 20.10
N LEU A 29 -1.65 6.52 19.63
CA LEU A 29 -1.44 6.75 18.20
C LEU A 29 -1.01 5.47 17.46
N ARG A 30 -0.12 4.65 18.06
CA ARG A 30 0.21 3.33 17.50
C ARG A 30 -0.99 2.38 17.48
N SER A 31 -1.80 2.34 18.55
CA SER A 31 -3.00 1.49 18.64
C SER A 31 -4.00 1.84 17.55
N SER A 32 -4.24 3.13 17.30
CA SER A 32 -5.16 3.56 16.23
C SER A 32 -4.74 3.13 14.81
N PHE A 33 -3.45 2.82 14.58
CA PHE A 33 -2.97 2.18 13.34
C PHE A 33 -2.83 0.65 13.45
N ALA A 34 -2.85 0.10 14.66
CA ALA A 34 -2.75 -1.34 14.94
C ALA A 34 -4.11 -2.05 15.08
N ASP A 35 -5.21 -1.30 15.16
CA ASP A 35 -6.55 -1.82 15.44
C ASP A 35 -7.39 -2.06 14.17
N ILE A 36 -6.83 -1.90 12.95
CA ILE A 36 -7.54 -2.25 11.70
C ILE A 36 -7.37 -3.74 11.46
N THR A 37 -8.48 -4.49 11.44
CA THR A 37 -8.48 -5.91 11.09
C THR A 37 -8.18 -6.11 9.60
N GLU A 38 -7.70 -7.29 9.20
CA GLU A 38 -7.45 -7.56 7.78
C GLU A 38 -8.71 -7.45 6.91
N GLU A 39 -9.87 -7.78 7.47
CA GLU A 39 -11.17 -7.63 6.79
C GLU A 39 -11.52 -6.16 6.57
N GLU A 40 -11.34 -5.32 7.59
CA GLU A 40 -11.52 -3.87 7.46
C GLU A 40 -10.52 -3.26 6.48
N GLU A 41 -9.26 -3.70 6.52
CA GLU A 41 -8.22 -3.31 5.57
C GLU A 41 -8.66 -3.62 4.12
N TYR A 42 -9.23 -4.80 3.89
CA TYR A 42 -9.79 -5.20 2.60
C TYR A 42 -10.92 -4.30 2.13
N TYR A 43 -11.89 -3.95 2.98
CA TYR A 43 -13.01 -3.08 2.60
C TYR A 43 -12.59 -1.62 2.37
N ILE A 44 -11.60 -1.13 3.13
CA ILE A 44 -10.95 0.15 2.84
C ILE A 44 -10.27 0.07 1.46
N GLY A 45 -9.54 -1.02 1.21
CA GLY A 45 -8.92 -1.35 -0.07
C GLY A 45 -9.87 -1.30 -1.25
N ARG A 46 -11.05 -1.93 -1.13
CA ARG A 46 -12.12 -1.90 -2.13
C ARG A 46 -12.59 -0.49 -2.47
N SER A 47 -12.69 0.38 -1.47
CA SER A 47 -13.12 1.77 -1.65
C SER A 47 -12.05 2.60 -2.38
N VAL A 48 -10.78 2.40 -2.02
CA VAL A 48 -9.65 3.03 -2.72
C VAL A 48 -9.54 2.50 -4.16
N ALA A 49 -9.69 1.18 -4.36
CA ALA A 49 -9.70 0.54 -5.67
C ALA A 49 -10.78 1.13 -6.59
N ALA A 50 -12.00 1.36 -6.08
CA ALA A 50 -13.06 2.01 -6.84
C ALA A 50 -12.69 3.43 -7.27
N THR A 51 -12.00 4.19 -6.41
CA THR A 51 -11.53 5.55 -6.71
C THR A 51 -10.44 5.53 -7.80
N ILE A 52 -9.51 4.57 -7.73
CA ILE A 52 -8.49 4.36 -8.76
C ILE A 52 -9.16 4.03 -10.10
N LEU A 53 -10.12 3.11 -10.10
CA LEU A 53 -10.82 2.67 -11.31
C LEU A 53 -11.71 3.74 -11.94
N ALA A 54 -12.18 4.72 -11.15
CA ALA A 54 -12.86 5.89 -11.67
C ALA A 54 -11.94 6.81 -12.49
N THR A 55 -10.63 6.82 -12.16
CA THR A 55 -9.62 7.63 -12.85
C THR A 55 -8.94 6.85 -13.98
N TYR A 56 -8.63 5.58 -13.73
CA TYR A 56 -7.91 4.70 -14.65
C TYR A 56 -8.79 3.49 -14.98
N PRO A 57 -9.39 3.43 -16.19
CA PRO A 57 -10.20 2.30 -16.60
C PRO A 57 -9.39 1.00 -16.60
N ALA A 58 -10.05 -0.11 -16.27
CA ALA A 58 -9.45 -1.43 -16.42
C ALA A 58 -9.20 -1.73 -17.90
N LEU A 59 -8.04 -2.30 -18.21
CA LEU A 59 -7.74 -2.78 -19.55
C LEU A 59 -8.62 -3.98 -19.89
N ASN A 60 -9.34 -3.90 -21.01
CA ASN A 60 -10.17 -4.99 -21.50
C ASN A 60 -9.32 -6.11 -22.14
N ASN A 61 -8.55 -6.82 -21.30
CA ASN A 61 -7.72 -7.95 -21.70
C ASN A 61 -7.65 -8.98 -20.57
N SER A 62 -8.65 -9.84 -20.50
CA SER A 62 -8.77 -10.86 -19.44
C SER A 62 -7.61 -11.87 -19.43
N ARG A 63 -7.00 -12.15 -20.59
CA ARG A 63 -5.84 -13.05 -20.70
C ARG A 63 -4.61 -12.43 -20.02
N LEU A 64 -4.34 -11.15 -20.31
CA LEU A 64 -3.23 -10.43 -19.71
C LEU A 64 -3.44 -10.29 -18.19
N THR A 65 -4.63 -9.86 -17.77
CA THR A 65 -4.95 -9.75 -16.33
C THR A 65 -4.77 -11.09 -15.62
N ARG A 66 -5.20 -12.20 -16.22
CA ARG A 66 -5.00 -13.55 -15.64
C ARG A 66 -3.54 -13.92 -15.52
N TYR A 67 -2.73 -13.61 -16.55
CA TYR A 67 -1.29 -13.86 -16.52
C TYR A 67 -0.60 -13.05 -15.43
N VAL A 68 -0.88 -11.75 -15.34
CA VAL A 68 -0.32 -10.88 -14.30
C VAL A 68 -0.72 -11.34 -12.91
N ASN A 69 -1.97 -11.80 -12.71
CA ASN A 69 -2.37 -12.41 -11.44
C ASN A 69 -1.55 -13.66 -11.12
N ARG A 70 -1.28 -14.51 -12.11
CA ARG A 70 -0.47 -15.73 -11.87
C ARG A 70 0.95 -15.39 -11.42
N VAL A 71 1.59 -14.44 -12.11
CA VAL A 71 2.95 -13.99 -11.76
C VAL A 71 2.94 -13.33 -10.37
N GLY A 72 2.04 -12.37 -10.16
CA GLY A 72 1.94 -11.65 -8.89
C GLY A 72 1.64 -12.55 -7.69
N GLN A 73 0.77 -13.56 -7.87
CA GLN A 73 0.51 -14.57 -6.84
C GLN A 73 1.75 -15.42 -6.54
N ALA A 74 2.49 -15.84 -7.59
CA ALA A 74 3.71 -16.62 -7.41
C ALA A 74 4.79 -15.83 -6.63
N VAL A 75 4.93 -14.53 -6.91
CA VAL A 75 5.86 -13.65 -6.18
C VAL A 75 5.36 -13.37 -4.76
N GLY A 76 4.05 -13.12 -4.59
CA GLY A 76 3.43 -12.77 -3.30
C GLY A 76 3.62 -13.83 -2.22
N VAL A 77 3.70 -15.12 -2.58
CA VAL A 77 3.98 -16.24 -1.66
C VAL A 77 5.33 -16.10 -0.94
N TYR A 78 6.28 -15.36 -1.51
CA TYR A 78 7.59 -15.12 -0.90
C TYR A 78 7.70 -13.76 -0.17
N SER A 79 6.58 -13.02 -0.04
CA SER A 79 6.55 -11.75 0.69
C SER A 79 6.46 -11.96 2.21
N ASP A 80 6.64 -10.87 2.97
CA ASP A 80 6.46 -10.86 4.44
C ASP A 80 5.01 -11.15 4.87
N ARG A 81 4.04 -10.99 3.96
CA ARG A 81 2.61 -11.28 4.17
C ARG A 81 2.08 -12.15 3.01
N PRO A 82 2.40 -13.45 2.98
CA PRO A 82 2.04 -14.33 1.88
C PRO A 82 0.54 -14.68 1.86
N GLU A 83 -0.11 -14.56 3.02
CA GLU A 83 -1.55 -14.78 3.20
C GLU A 83 -2.15 -13.51 3.81
N ILE A 84 -3.20 -13.01 3.17
CA ILE A 84 -4.00 -11.86 3.61
C ILE A 84 -5.47 -12.20 3.35
N PHE A 85 -6.38 -11.58 4.10
CA PHE A 85 -7.81 -11.71 3.84
C PHE A 85 -8.17 -11.46 2.35
N ALA A 86 -8.87 -12.41 1.74
CA ALA A 86 -9.26 -12.45 0.32
C ALA A 86 -8.12 -12.52 -0.73
N GLY A 87 -6.85 -12.51 -0.28
CA GLY A 87 -5.67 -12.67 -1.14
C GLY A 87 -5.36 -11.48 -2.03
N TYR A 88 -4.24 -11.56 -2.76
CA TYR A 88 -3.83 -10.50 -3.68
C TYR A 88 -4.67 -10.47 -4.97
N HIS A 89 -4.96 -9.26 -5.45
CA HIS A 89 -5.74 -9.01 -6.65
C HIS A 89 -4.98 -8.06 -7.57
N PHE A 90 -4.55 -8.57 -8.72
CA PHE A 90 -3.82 -7.76 -9.70
C PHE A 90 -4.75 -7.33 -10.83
N LEU A 91 -4.65 -6.07 -11.27
CA LEU A 91 -5.43 -5.56 -12.39
C LEU A 91 -4.58 -4.67 -13.29
N VAL A 92 -4.74 -4.85 -14.59
CA VAL A 92 -4.06 -4.01 -15.58
C VAL A 92 -4.95 -2.83 -15.93
N LEU A 93 -4.39 -1.62 -15.87
CA LEU A 93 -5.08 -0.36 -16.18
C LEU A 93 -4.78 0.08 -17.62
N ASP A 94 -5.79 0.59 -18.31
CA ASP A 94 -5.67 1.14 -19.66
C ASP A 94 -5.12 2.57 -19.65
N SER A 95 -3.88 2.72 -19.19
CA SER A 95 -3.14 3.98 -19.23
C SER A 95 -1.77 3.77 -19.88
N ASN A 96 -1.31 4.75 -20.65
CA ASN A 96 0.03 4.78 -21.23
C ASN A 96 1.07 5.36 -20.27
N GLU A 97 0.65 5.86 -19.10
CA GLU A 97 1.57 6.26 -18.05
C GLU A 97 2.42 5.06 -17.59
N ILE A 98 3.62 5.34 -17.12
CA ILE A 98 4.52 4.34 -16.54
C ILE A 98 4.33 4.39 -15.03
N ASN A 99 3.40 3.59 -14.53
CA ASN A 99 3.02 3.61 -13.12
C ASN A 99 2.53 2.25 -12.61
N ALA A 100 2.69 2.01 -11.31
CA ALA A 100 2.07 0.93 -10.55
C ALA A 100 1.63 1.45 -9.18
N MET A 101 0.47 0.99 -8.72
CA MET A 101 -0.15 1.45 -7.47
C MET A 101 -0.65 0.25 -6.68
N ALA A 102 -0.68 0.38 -5.36
CA ALA A 102 -1.30 -0.60 -4.48
C ALA A 102 -2.31 0.09 -3.58
N ALA A 103 -3.43 -0.58 -3.31
CA ALA A 103 -4.38 -0.20 -2.28
C ALA A 103 -4.36 -1.24 -1.14
N PRO A 104 -4.80 -0.86 0.08
CA PRO A 104 -4.83 -1.75 1.24
C PRO A 104 -5.56 -3.06 0.97
N GLY A 105 -5.24 -4.12 1.69
CA GLY A 105 -5.93 -5.41 1.52
C GLY A 105 -5.64 -6.11 0.18
N GLY A 106 -4.48 -5.83 -0.42
CA GLY A 106 -3.93 -6.65 -1.51
C GLY A 106 -4.38 -6.29 -2.91
N PHE A 107 -4.89 -5.09 -3.18
CA PHE A 107 -5.21 -4.68 -4.55
C PHE A 107 -4.00 -4.01 -5.21
N ILE A 108 -3.55 -4.56 -6.34
CA ILE A 108 -2.40 -4.06 -7.10
C ILE A 108 -2.84 -3.70 -8.50
N PHE A 109 -2.46 -2.51 -8.94
CA PHE A 109 -2.81 -1.95 -10.23
C PHE A 109 -1.54 -1.64 -11.03
N ILE A 110 -1.48 -2.15 -12.25
CA ILE A 110 -0.32 -2.01 -13.12
C ILE A 110 -0.79 -1.36 -14.42
N THR A 111 -0.17 -0.26 -14.81
CA THR A 111 -0.52 0.40 -16.09
C THR A 111 0.00 -0.38 -17.29
N LYS A 112 -0.75 -0.34 -18.39
CA LYS A 112 -0.30 -0.86 -19.69
C LYS A 112 1.02 -0.21 -20.13
N GLY A 113 1.22 1.08 -19.84
CA GLY A 113 2.46 1.80 -20.14
C GLY A 113 3.67 1.18 -19.44
N LEU A 114 3.56 0.85 -18.15
CA LEU A 114 4.62 0.13 -17.43
C LEU A 114 4.88 -1.27 -18.05
N LEU A 115 3.84 -2.05 -18.32
CA LEU A 115 3.98 -3.40 -18.90
C LEU A 115 4.71 -3.41 -20.26
N ARG A 116 4.58 -2.34 -21.05
CA ARG A 116 5.27 -2.23 -22.35
C ARG A 116 6.78 -2.06 -22.22
N LEU A 117 7.28 -1.67 -21.04
CA LEU A 117 8.71 -1.55 -20.76
C LEU A 117 9.31 -2.87 -20.25
N CYS A 118 8.50 -3.76 -19.68
CA CYS A 118 8.94 -5.08 -19.24
C CYS A 118 9.33 -5.91 -20.47
N ARG A 119 10.64 -6.16 -20.64
CA ARG A 119 11.18 -6.94 -21.76
C ARG A 119 11.11 -8.45 -21.54
N ASN A 120 10.93 -8.86 -20.28
CA ASN A 120 10.80 -10.24 -19.84
C ASN A 120 9.94 -10.30 -18.56
N GLU A 121 9.63 -11.53 -18.12
CA GLU A 121 8.85 -11.79 -16.91
C GLU A 121 9.59 -11.37 -15.63
N ASP A 122 10.92 -11.49 -15.61
CA ASP A 122 11.74 -11.06 -14.46
C ASP A 122 11.54 -9.58 -14.15
N MET A 123 11.49 -8.72 -15.18
CA MET A 123 11.23 -7.28 -15.01
C MET A 123 9.78 -6.97 -14.61
N LEU A 124 8.84 -7.88 -14.81
CA LEU A 124 7.47 -7.75 -14.30
C LEU A 124 7.39 -8.17 -12.82
N ALA A 125 8.23 -9.10 -12.40
CA ALA A 125 8.24 -9.70 -11.06
C ALA A 125 9.20 -9.01 -10.07
N ALA A 126 10.19 -8.28 -10.56
CA ALA A 126 11.19 -7.54 -9.78
C ALA A 126 10.62 -6.25 -9.16
#